data_AF-A0ABC9GJ80-F1
#
_entry.id   AF-A0ABC9GJ80-F1
#
_cell.length_a   1.000
_cell.length_b   1.000
_cell.length_c   1.000
_cell.angle_alpha   90.00
_cell.angle_beta   90.00
_cell.angle_gamma   90.00
#
_symmetry.space_group_name_H-M   'P 1'
#
loop_
_entity.id
_entity.type
_entity.pdbx_description
1 polymer ?
#
loop_
_entity_poly.entity_id
_entity_poly.type
_entity_poly.pdbx_seq_one_letter_code
_entity_poly.pdbx_strand_id
1 'polypeptide(L)'
;MDDTTRKIEELQVVTPIGDVVLVEDASEDEEDPTGVTAIDAPTLSLDKTMTDEPQPPDDPLSLQMPITSRCKRKSHEISSLRRSARIAQRNTLKRLGIIGNNGKIDEDVIQEYADYLKELLPPDVLNSLMRAKGRAFWDLVAGISLPPS
;
A
#
# COMPACT_ATOMS: atom_id res chain seq x y z
N MET A 1 30.40 -35.80 37.82
CA MET A 1 29.00 -35.31 37.76
C MET A 1 29.11 -33.93 38.33
N ASP A 2 29.18 -32.93 37.45
CA ASP A 2 29.54 -31.57 37.83
C ASP A 2 28.62 -30.63 37.04
N ASP A 3 27.51 -30.30 37.69
CA ASP A 3 26.57 -29.26 37.30
C ASP A 3 27.22 -27.89 37.52
N THR A 4 27.32 -27.06 36.48
CA THR A 4 27.54 -25.62 36.67
C THR A 4 26.79 -24.81 35.62
N THR A 5 25.53 -24.56 35.98
CA THR A 5 24.65 -23.44 35.63
C THR A 5 25.35 -22.23 34.98
N ARG A 6 25.14 -22.05 33.68
CA ARG A 6 25.41 -20.78 32.98
C ARG A 6 24.27 -19.80 33.26
N LYS A 7 24.58 -18.74 34.02
CA LYS A 7 23.72 -17.57 34.21
C LYS A 7 23.52 -16.86 32.87
N ILE A 8 22.27 -16.66 32.48
CA ILE A 8 21.90 -15.76 31.38
C ILE A 8 21.77 -14.38 32.01
N GLU A 9 22.70 -13.48 31.71
CA GLU A 9 22.59 -12.08 32.07
C GLU A 9 21.57 -11.41 31.16
N GLU A 10 20.49 -10.96 31.79
CA GLU A 10 19.37 -10.23 31.24
C GLU A 10 19.81 -8.78 30.97
N LEU A 11 20.26 -8.50 29.74
CA LEU A 11 20.47 -7.12 29.28
C LEU A 11 19.10 -6.46 29.08
N GLN A 12 18.65 -5.76 30.12
CA GLN A 12 17.45 -4.94 30.11
C GLN A 12 17.58 -3.85 29.03
N VAL A 13 16.82 -3.99 27.96
CA VAL A 13 16.60 -2.92 26.97
C VAL A 13 15.46 -2.05 27.48
N VAL A 14 15.82 -0.98 28.20
CA VAL A 14 14.89 0.09 28.56
C VAL A 14 14.74 1.00 27.34
N THR A 15 13.68 0.81 26.56
CA THR A 15 13.24 1.83 25.58
C THR A 15 12.34 2.83 26.29
N PRO A 16 12.63 4.15 26.26
CA PRO A 16 11.66 5.14 26.74
C PRO A 16 10.44 5.12 25.81
N ILE A 17 9.27 4.84 26.40
CA ILE A 17 7.97 4.98 25.77
C ILE A 17 7.76 6.47 25.51
N GLY A 18 7.80 6.87 24.24
CA GLY A 18 7.37 8.20 23.84
C GLY A 18 5.86 8.31 23.98
N ASP A 19 5.40 9.35 24.67
CA ASP A 19 4.00 9.75 24.73
C ASP A 19 3.43 9.91 23.32
N VAL A 20 2.48 9.06 22.94
CA VAL A 20 1.66 9.26 21.76
C VAL A 20 0.38 9.94 22.20
N VAL A 21 0.33 11.26 22.05
CA VAL A 21 -0.90 12.04 22.25
C VAL A 21 -1.86 11.66 21.12
N LEU A 22 -2.99 11.04 21.48
CA LEU A 22 -4.11 10.80 20.58
C LEU A 22 -4.73 12.17 20.24
N VAL A 23 -4.63 12.61 18.99
CA VAL A 23 -5.47 13.71 18.48
C VAL A 23 -6.71 13.06 17.90
N GLU A 24 -7.83 13.19 18.61
CA GLU A 24 -9.15 12.96 18.03
C GLU A 24 -9.40 14.06 17.00
N ASP A 25 -9.42 13.68 15.71
CA ASP A 25 -9.92 14.57 14.66
C ASP A 25 -11.45 14.44 14.66
N ALA A 26 -12.10 15.54 15.02
CA ALA A 26 -13.55 15.70 14.95
C ALA A 26 -13.86 16.92 14.09
N SER A 27 -14.96 16.82 13.34
CA SER A 27 -15.59 17.83 12.47
C SER A 27 -15.12 17.78 11.01
N GLU A 28 -15.95 18.00 9.99
CA GLU A 28 -17.13 18.89 9.87
C GLU A 28 -17.91 18.38 8.63
N ASP A 29 -19.13 17.88 8.81
CA ASP A 29 -20.41 18.49 8.39
C ASP A 29 -20.85 18.18 6.95
N GLU A 30 -22.10 17.79 6.84
CA GLU A 30 -22.81 17.36 5.64
C GLU A 30 -23.39 18.59 4.94
N GLU A 31 -23.07 18.82 3.66
CA GLU A 31 -23.95 19.59 2.78
C GLU A 31 -24.15 18.88 1.45
N ASP A 32 -25.31 18.23 1.35
CA ASP A 32 -26.00 17.94 0.11
C ASP A 32 -27.15 18.97 -0.03
N PRO A 33 -27.11 19.84 -1.05
CA PRO A 33 -28.35 20.40 -1.54
C PRO A 33 -28.60 19.97 -2.99
N THR A 34 -29.45 18.96 -3.13
CA THR A 34 -30.27 18.77 -4.33
C THR A 34 -31.08 20.05 -4.58
N GLY A 35 -30.72 20.81 -5.62
CA GLY A 35 -31.41 22.04 -6.01
C GLY A 35 -31.62 22.10 -7.53
N VAL A 36 -32.70 21.47 -7.99
CA VAL A 36 -33.27 21.67 -9.34
C VAL A 36 -33.69 23.12 -9.52
N THR A 37 -33.26 23.78 -10.60
CA THR A 37 -34.13 24.65 -11.41
C THR A 37 -33.43 25.06 -12.71
N ALA A 38 -34.14 24.80 -13.81
CA ALA A 38 -33.80 25.29 -15.14
C ALA A 38 -33.81 26.83 -15.15
N ILE A 39 -32.78 27.43 -15.73
CA ILE A 39 -32.92 28.75 -16.34
C ILE A 39 -32.56 28.67 -17.82
N ASP A 40 -33.61 28.98 -18.56
CA ASP A 40 -33.76 29.28 -19.96
C ASP A 40 -32.53 29.91 -20.64
N ALA A 41 -32.26 29.43 -21.85
CA ALA A 41 -31.31 30.03 -22.75
C ALA A 41 -31.82 31.40 -23.22
N PRO A 42 -30.89 32.35 -23.51
CA PRO A 42 -31.08 33.14 -24.71
C PRO A 42 -29.80 33.21 -25.56
N THR A 43 -29.90 32.61 -26.74
CA THR A 43 -29.67 33.19 -28.07
C THR A 43 -28.60 34.29 -28.23
N LEU A 44 -27.53 33.94 -28.95
CA LEU A 44 -26.76 34.72 -29.94
C LEU A 44 -26.64 36.25 -29.78
N SER A 45 -25.39 36.72 -29.70
CA SER A 45 -24.93 37.81 -30.57
C SER A 45 -23.41 37.75 -30.74
N LEU A 46 -23.00 37.20 -31.89
CA LEU A 46 -21.67 37.34 -32.46
C LEU A 46 -21.60 38.69 -33.16
N ASP A 47 -21.17 39.75 -32.47
CA ASP A 47 -20.70 40.95 -33.17
C ASP A 47 -19.27 40.70 -33.65
N LYS A 48 -19.08 40.93 -34.94
CA LYS A 48 -17.83 40.81 -35.66
C LYS A 48 -17.40 42.22 -36.00
N THR A 49 -16.43 42.75 -35.27
CA THR A 49 -15.73 43.99 -35.64
C THR A 49 -14.26 43.66 -35.91
N MET A 50 -13.86 43.81 -37.18
CA MET A 50 -12.49 43.68 -37.65
C MET A 50 -11.70 44.96 -37.36
N THR A 51 -10.37 44.78 -37.23
CA THR A 51 -9.30 45.73 -37.57
C THR A 51 -8.86 46.68 -36.45
N ASP A 52 -7.67 46.44 -35.85
CA ASP A 52 -6.42 47.21 -36.12
C ASP A 52 -5.26 46.73 -35.19
N GLU A 53 -4.06 46.52 -35.75
CA GLU A 53 -2.74 46.23 -35.14
C GLU A 53 -1.76 47.20 -35.85
N PRO A 54 -0.63 47.77 -35.31
CA PRO A 54 0.17 47.42 -34.11
C PRO A 54 0.68 48.59 -33.24
N GLN A 55 1.30 48.29 -32.07
CA GLN A 55 2.68 48.73 -31.76
C GLN A 55 3.25 48.05 -30.48
N PRO A 56 4.56 47.72 -30.44
CA PRO A 56 5.20 47.01 -29.33
C PRO A 56 5.82 47.96 -28.30
N PRO A 57 5.87 47.61 -27.01
CA PRO A 57 6.92 48.05 -26.12
C PRO A 57 8.04 47.01 -26.12
N ASP A 58 9.19 47.40 -26.67
CA ASP A 58 10.47 46.74 -26.45
C ASP A 58 10.84 46.81 -24.96
N ASP A 59 10.70 45.70 -24.24
CA ASP A 59 11.38 45.53 -22.96
C ASP A 59 12.17 44.20 -22.95
N PRO A 60 13.51 44.26 -23.04
CA PRO A 60 14.38 43.10 -23.09
C PRO A 60 14.74 42.65 -21.69
N LEU A 61 13.80 42.07 -20.95
CA LEU A 61 14.09 41.40 -19.67
C LEU A 61 13.33 40.07 -19.54
N SER A 62 13.37 39.25 -20.60
CA SER A 62 12.99 37.83 -20.51
C SER A 62 14.11 37.01 -19.84
N LEU A 63 14.45 37.35 -18.60
CA LEU A 63 15.39 36.63 -17.73
C LEU A 63 14.67 36.12 -16.47
N GLN A 64 13.65 35.28 -16.65
CA GLN A 64 13.03 34.48 -15.60
C GLN A 64 12.23 33.37 -16.31
N MET A 65 12.49 32.07 -16.19
CA MET A 65 13.16 31.29 -15.15
C MET A 65 13.80 30.04 -15.79
N PRO A 66 14.89 29.48 -15.25
CA PRO A 66 15.25 28.11 -15.60
C PRO A 66 14.11 27.21 -15.10
N ILE A 67 13.38 26.59 -16.03
CA ILE A 67 12.50 25.47 -15.70
C ILE A 67 13.42 24.31 -15.28
N THR A 68 13.96 24.36 -14.06
CA THR A 68 14.41 23.14 -13.42
C THR A 68 13.13 22.36 -13.16
N SER A 69 12.70 21.59 -14.16
CA SER A 69 11.73 20.52 -13.96
C SER A 69 12.34 19.63 -12.88
N ARG A 70 11.97 19.86 -11.62
CA ARG A 70 12.43 19.03 -10.51
C ARG A 70 12.06 17.62 -10.87
N CYS A 71 13.09 16.79 -10.97
CA CYS A 71 13.06 15.39 -11.32
C CYS A 71 12.04 14.63 -10.45
N LYS A 72 10.77 14.56 -10.89
CA LYS A 72 9.73 13.66 -10.36
C LYS A 72 9.82 12.25 -10.97
N ARG A 73 10.94 11.89 -11.60
CA ARG A 73 11.08 10.60 -12.28
C ARG A 73 11.21 9.39 -11.34
N LYS A 74 11.60 9.60 -10.07
CA LYS A 74 11.87 8.50 -9.13
C LYS A 74 10.67 8.09 -8.28
N SER A 75 9.79 9.03 -7.93
CA SER A 75 8.61 8.70 -7.11
C SER A 75 7.63 7.84 -7.89
N HIS A 76 7.43 8.14 -9.17
CA HIS A 76 6.52 7.38 -10.03
C HIS A 76 6.98 5.94 -10.24
N GLU A 77 8.29 5.69 -10.31
CA GLU A 77 8.87 4.35 -10.43
C GLU A 77 8.67 3.54 -9.15
N ILE A 78 8.98 4.12 -7.98
CA ILE A 78 8.80 3.44 -6.68
C ILE A 78 7.31 3.22 -6.36
N SER A 79 6.45 4.19 -6.66
CA SER A 79 4.99 4.03 -6.48
C SER A 79 4.41 3.02 -7.48
N SER A 80 4.90 3.02 -8.73
CA SER A 80 4.50 2.04 -9.74
C SER A 80 4.90 0.64 -9.33
N LEU A 81 6.12 0.44 -8.82
CA LEU A 81 6.60 -0.84 -8.31
C LEU A 81 5.75 -1.34 -7.13
N ARG A 82 5.47 -0.47 -6.15
CA ARG A 82 4.59 -0.85 -5.03
C ARG A 82 3.19 -1.23 -5.51
N ARG A 83 2.65 -0.50 -6.48
CA ARG A 83 1.33 -0.77 -7.07
C ARG A 83 1.33 -2.07 -7.86
N SER A 84 2.33 -2.32 -8.70
CA SER A 84 2.44 -3.53 -9.51
C SER A 84 2.63 -4.76 -8.63
N ALA A 85 3.44 -4.69 -7.58
CA ALA A 85 3.60 -5.77 -6.60
C ALA A 85 2.27 -6.14 -5.94
N ARG A 86 1.50 -5.14 -5.48
CA ARG A 86 0.16 -5.35 -4.89
C ARG A 86 -0.83 -5.96 -5.90
N ILE A 87 -0.80 -5.51 -7.16
CA ILE A 87 -1.65 -6.06 -8.23
C ILE A 87 -1.26 -7.51 -8.53
N ALA A 88 0.04 -7.80 -8.63
CA ALA A 88 0.56 -9.14 -8.86
C ALA A 88 0.13 -10.09 -7.73
N GLN A 89 0.32 -9.70 -6.48
CA GLN A 89 -0.14 -10.47 -5.30
C GLN A 89 -1.66 -10.71 -5.32
N ARG A 90 -2.46 -9.67 -5.62
CA ARG A 90 -3.92 -9.85 -5.71
C ARG A 90 -4.29 -10.82 -6.84
N ASN A 91 -3.60 -10.76 -7.98
CA ASN A 91 -3.84 -11.65 -9.10
C ASN A 91 -3.42 -13.09 -8.78
N THR A 92 -2.34 -13.32 -8.03
CA THR A 92 -1.97 -14.68 -7.59
C THR A 92 -3.02 -15.26 -6.66
N LEU A 93 -3.55 -14.48 -5.71
CA LEU A 93 -4.62 -14.93 -4.82
C LEU A 93 -5.91 -15.28 -5.58
N LYS A 94 -6.26 -14.51 -6.62
CA LYS A 94 -7.37 -14.86 -7.51
C LYS A 94 -7.14 -16.15 -8.29
N ARG A 95 -5.93 -16.34 -8.82
CA ARG A 95 -5.56 -17.58 -9.55
C ARG A 95 -5.60 -18.82 -8.65
N LEU A 96 -5.31 -18.64 -7.37
CA LEU A 96 -5.38 -19.71 -6.36
C LEU A 96 -6.81 -19.96 -5.84
N GLY A 97 -7.81 -19.19 -6.28
CA GLY A 97 -9.18 -19.28 -5.78
C GLY A 97 -9.40 -18.67 -4.40
N ILE A 98 -8.33 -18.23 -3.71
CA ILE A 98 -8.40 -17.63 -2.36
C ILE A 98 -9.22 -16.33 -2.37
N ILE A 99 -9.14 -15.54 -3.45
CA ILE A 99 -10.03 -14.40 -3.65
C ILE A 99 -11.01 -14.74 -4.77
N GLY A 100 -12.29 -14.83 -4.42
CA GLY A 100 -13.37 -15.07 -5.36
C GLY A 100 -13.59 -13.91 -6.33
N ASN A 101 -14.41 -14.16 -7.35
CA ASN A 101 -14.73 -13.18 -8.39
C ASN A 101 -15.42 -11.92 -7.83
N ASN A 102 -16.10 -12.08 -6.69
CA ASN A 102 -16.72 -11.02 -5.89
C ASN A 102 -15.71 -10.13 -5.14
N GLY A 103 -14.41 -10.44 -5.20
CA GLY A 103 -13.36 -9.71 -4.51
C GLY A 103 -13.25 -10.01 -3.01
N LYS A 104 -14.04 -10.97 -2.50
CA LYS A 104 -13.98 -11.46 -1.12
C LYS A 104 -13.04 -12.66 -1.04
N ILE A 105 -12.54 -12.92 0.17
CA ILE A 105 -11.84 -14.16 0.44
C ILE A 105 -12.84 -15.32 0.37
N ASP A 106 -12.39 -16.46 -0.14
CA ASP A 106 -13.13 -17.71 -0.13
C ASP A 106 -12.66 -18.52 1.08
N GLU A 107 -13.46 -18.52 2.14
CA GLU A 107 -13.14 -19.23 3.38
C GLU A 107 -13.08 -20.75 3.19
N ASP A 108 -13.87 -21.32 2.28
CA ASP A 108 -13.89 -22.76 2.01
C ASP A 108 -12.54 -23.20 1.41
N VAL A 109 -12.04 -22.42 0.44
CA VAL A 109 -10.71 -22.67 -0.17
C VAL A 109 -9.60 -22.49 0.86
N ILE A 110 -9.67 -21.48 1.73
CA ILE A 110 -8.67 -21.31 2.80
C ILE A 110 -8.68 -22.52 3.74
N GLN A 111 -9.87 -23.02 4.09
CA GLN A 111 -10.01 -24.18 4.96
C GLN A 111 -9.43 -25.44 4.31
N GLU A 112 -9.68 -25.66 3.02
CA GLU A 112 -9.10 -26.75 2.24
C GLU A 112 -7.55 -26.72 2.28
N TYR A 113 -6.94 -25.55 2.03
CA TYR A 113 -5.48 -25.40 2.14
C TYR A 113 -4.97 -25.63 3.57
N ALA A 114 -5.72 -25.20 4.58
CA ALA A 114 -5.35 -25.41 5.98
C ALA A 114 -5.39 -26.89 6.36
N ASP A 115 -6.40 -27.63 5.87
CA ASP A 115 -6.52 -29.06 6.11
C ASP A 115 -5.45 -29.84 5.36
N TYR A 116 -5.14 -29.47 4.11
CA TYR A 116 -3.98 -29.98 3.38
C TYR A 116 -2.68 -29.80 4.17
N LEU A 117 -2.45 -28.62 4.74
CA LEU A 117 -1.24 -28.37 5.53
C LEU A 117 -1.15 -29.24 6.79
N LYS A 118 -2.29 -29.55 7.42
CA LYS A 118 -2.36 -30.46 8.58
C LYS A 118 -2.06 -31.90 8.19
N GLU A 119 -2.42 -32.33 6.98
CA GLU A 119 -2.10 -33.67 6.49
C GLU A 119 -0.63 -33.82 6.09
N LEU A 120 0.00 -32.74 5.62
CA LEU A 120 1.40 -32.77 5.16
C LEU A 120 2.42 -32.81 6.30
N LEU A 121 2.11 -32.18 7.43
CA LEU A 121 3.09 -31.91 8.47
C LEU A 121 2.77 -32.62 9.79
N PRO A 122 3.78 -33.18 10.47
CA PRO A 122 3.64 -33.61 11.85
C PRO A 122 3.10 -32.49 12.75
N PRO A 123 2.21 -32.79 13.72
CA PRO A 123 1.55 -31.76 14.54
C PRO A 123 2.52 -30.87 15.34
N ASP A 124 3.65 -31.44 15.75
CA ASP A 124 4.74 -30.76 16.46
C ASP A 124 5.45 -29.73 15.58
N VAL A 125 5.67 -30.06 14.30
CA VAL A 125 6.23 -29.16 13.29
C VAL A 125 5.23 -28.06 12.95
N LEU A 126 3.95 -28.42 12.76
CA LEU A 126 2.89 -27.45 12.47
C LEU A 126 2.72 -26.42 13.59
N ASN A 127 2.71 -26.86 14.86
CA ASN A 127 2.62 -25.96 16.00
C ASN A 127 3.86 -25.04 16.09
N SER A 128 5.05 -25.59 15.84
CA SER A 128 6.28 -24.81 15.77
C SER A 128 6.21 -23.76 14.65
N LEU A 129 5.66 -24.12 13.49
CA LEU A 129 5.47 -23.24 12.35
C LEU A 129 4.47 -22.11 12.66
N MET A 130 3.35 -22.43 13.32
CA MET A 130 2.34 -21.42 13.73
C MET A 130 2.89 -20.42 14.76
N ARG A 131 3.84 -20.85 15.61
CA ARG A 131 4.48 -19.99 16.62
C ARG A 131 5.66 -19.20 16.05
N ALA A 132 6.29 -19.70 14.98
CA ALA A 132 7.39 -19.03 14.30
C ALA A 132 6.89 -17.83 13.48
N LYS A 133 7.68 -16.76 13.46
CA LYS A 133 7.42 -15.56 12.66
C LYS A 133 8.69 -15.07 11.99
N GLY A 134 8.53 -14.30 10.91
CA GLY A 134 9.65 -13.68 10.21
C GLY A 134 10.62 -14.70 9.62
N ARG A 135 11.92 -14.56 9.89
CA ARG A 135 12.95 -15.47 9.35
C ARG A 135 12.86 -16.88 9.91
N ALA A 136 12.58 -17.03 11.20
CA ALA A 136 12.49 -18.35 11.83
C ALA A 136 11.41 -19.23 11.19
N PHE A 137 10.33 -18.63 10.68
CA PHE A 137 9.30 -19.34 9.91
C PHE A 137 9.89 -19.92 8.61
N TRP A 138 10.57 -19.08 7.82
CA TRP A 138 11.15 -19.51 6.54
C TRP A 138 12.32 -20.48 6.71
N ASP A 139 13.12 -20.31 7.76
CA ASP A 139 14.20 -21.25 8.10
C ASP A 139 13.63 -22.65 8.42
N LEU A 140 12.50 -22.71 9.14
CA LEU A 140 11.81 -23.98 9.40
C LEU A 140 11.20 -24.57 8.11
N VAL A 141 10.54 -23.76 7.27
CA VAL A 141 9.98 -24.20 5.98
C VAL A 141 11.07 -24.74 5.03
N ALA A 142 12.23 -24.10 5.02
CA ALA A 142 13.38 -24.57 4.25
C ALA A 142 13.92 -25.90 4.82
N GLY A 143 13.98 -26.02 6.16
CA GLY A 143 14.42 -27.24 6.83
C GLY A 143 13.54 -28.46 6.55
N ILE A 144 12.21 -28.29 6.50
CA ILE A 144 11.27 -29.38 6.18
C ILE A 144 11.24 -29.75 4.69
N SER A 145 11.66 -28.83 3.80
CA SER A 145 11.71 -29.08 2.35
C SER A 145 12.99 -29.80 1.92
N LEU A 146 14.00 -29.90 2.78
CA LEU A 146 15.21 -30.66 2.49
C LEU A 146 14.96 -32.16 2.72
N PRO A 147 15.32 -33.03 1.77
CA PRO A 147 15.31 -34.47 2.02
C PRO A 147 16.33 -34.81 3.12
N PRO A 148 16.06 -35.80 3.98
CA PRO A 148 17.05 -36.29 4.93
C PRO A 148 18.24 -36.90 4.15
N SER A 149 19.45 -36.40 4.42
CA SER A 149 20.70 -36.91 3.86
C SER A 149 21.10 -38.26 4.46
#